data_AF-A0A7K3HB05-F1
#
_entry.id   AF-A0A7K3HB05-F1
#
_cell.length_a   1.000
_cell.length_b   1.000
_cell.length_c   1.000
_cell.angle_alpha   90.00
_cell.angle_beta   90.00
_cell.angle_gamma   90.00
#
_symmetry.space_group_name_H-M   'P 1'
#
loop_
_entity.id
_entity.type
_entity.pdbx_description
1 polymer ?
#
loop_
_entity_poly.entity_id
_entity_poly.type
_entity_poly.pdbx_seq_one_letter_code
_entity_poly.pdbx_strand_id
1 'polypeptide(L)'
;MRLTYAEMVDEGTVALLSGACALIGSLIGAVGAWQGAKLGALKAVEAVKVQADAEHAQWAREHRKAAWMTALDATMEIVGALGEMEVQLAQGRTPQSGIADLFVRLQPLLATTAVQLSVWGPDEGADACTALVGSVGAQFRAATDWIEAIGEGRDSSVPQAAYLAADEQRRRDYTTFIALASSALRDSP
;
A
#
# COMPACT_ATOMS: atom_id res chain seq x y z
N MET A 1 11.53 -13.19 -98.30
CA MET A 1 12.46 -12.89 -97.21
C MET A 1 12.05 -11.57 -96.57
N ARG A 2 11.10 -11.61 -95.62
CA ARG A 2 10.64 -10.44 -94.85
C ARG A 2 11.10 -10.66 -93.42
N LEU A 3 12.17 -9.97 -93.02
CA LEU A 3 12.54 -9.85 -91.61
C LEU A 3 11.71 -8.67 -91.06
N THR A 4 10.73 -9.01 -90.23
CA THR A 4 9.85 -8.07 -89.54
C THR A 4 10.61 -7.37 -88.41
N TYR A 5 10.51 -6.04 -88.40
CA TYR A 5 11.06 -5.06 -87.43
C TYR A 5 10.48 -5.19 -86.00
N ALA A 6 10.17 -6.40 -85.53
CA ALA A 6 9.39 -6.64 -84.31
C ALA A 6 10.15 -7.43 -83.21
N GLU A 7 11.40 -7.85 -83.43
CA GLU A 7 12.22 -8.54 -82.42
C GLU A 7 13.31 -7.64 -81.79
N MET A 8 13.08 -6.32 -81.77
CA MET A 8 13.97 -5.35 -81.10
C MET A 8 13.24 -4.57 -79.99
N VAL A 9 12.31 -5.22 -79.29
CA VAL A 9 12.35 -5.01 -77.83
C VAL A 9 13.52 -5.87 -77.35
N ASP A 10 14.72 -5.31 -77.49
CA ASP A 10 15.98 -5.92 -77.10
C ASP A 10 15.80 -6.53 -75.70
N GLU A 11 16.14 -7.80 -75.51
CA GLU A 11 16.07 -8.47 -74.20
C GLU A 11 16.77 -7.64 -73.12
N GLY A 12 17.81 -6.87 -73.51
CA GLY A 12 18.48 -5.88 -72.68
C GLY A 12 17.60 -4.72 -72.19
N THR A 13 16.63 -4.25 -72.99
CA THR A 13 15.69 -3.18 -72.62
C THR A 13 14.63 -3.67 -71.63
N VAL A 14 14.15 -4.92 -71.79
CA VAL A 14 13.22 -5.55 -70.83
C VAL A 14 13.92 -5.85 -69.50
N ALA A 15 15.16 -6.33 -69.54
CA ALA A 15 15.97 -6.57 -68.35
C ALA A 15 16.26 -5.26 -67.57
N LEU A 16 16.53 -4.15 -68.27
CA LEU A 16 16.76 -2.85 -67.65
C LEU A 16 15.48 -2.30 -66.97
N LEU A 17 14.33 -2.37 -67.67
CA LEU A 17 13.06 -1.88 -67.15
C LEU A 17 12.56 -2.73 -65.96
N SER A 18 12.71 -4.06 -66.03
CA SER A 18 12.38 -4.94 -64.91
C SER A 18 13.30 -4.74 -63.71
N GLY A 19 14.60 -4.52 -63.93
CA GLY A 19 15.55 -4.13 -62.88
C GLY A 19 15.23 -2.80 -62.22
N ALA A 20 14.85 -1.79 -63.00
CA ALA A 20 14.43 -0.48 -62.48
C ALA A 20 13.13 -0.56 -61.66
N CYS A 21 12.13 -1.32 -62.12
CA CYS A 21 10.90 -1.56 -61.39
C CYS A 21 11.14 -2.36 -60.08
N ALA A 22 12.05 -3.33 -60.09
CA ALA A 22 12.44 -4.07 -58.88
C ALA A 22 13.15 -3.18 -57.85
N LEU A 23 14.01 -2.26 -58.29
CA LEU A 23 14.66 -1.27 -57.44
C LEU A 23 13.65 -0.29 -56.82
N ILE A 24 12.70 0.23 -57.62
CA ILE A 24 11.65 1.12 -57.09
C ILE A 24 10.73 0.37 -56.12
N GLY A 25 10.33 -0.87 -56.44
CA GLY A 25 9.52 -1.72 -55.57
C GLY A 25 10.21 -2.04 -54.23
N SER A 26 11.51 -2.34 -54.25
CA SER A 26 12.30 -2.59 -53.04
C SER A 26 12.51 -1.34 -52.19
N LEU A 27 12.66 -0.16 -52.80
CA LEU A 27 12.76 1.12 -52.08
C LEU A 27 11.45 1.50 -51.39
N ILE A 28 10.30 1.34 -52.07
CA ILE A 28 8.98 1.58 -51.48
C ILE A 28 8.71 0.59 -50.34
N GLY A 29 9.06 -0.69 -50.54
CA GLY A 29 8.99 -1.71 -49.49
C GLY A 29 9.86 -1.40 -48.27
N ALA A 30 11.09 -0.93 -48.49
CA ALA A 30 12.02 -0.55 -47.43
C ALA A 30 11.54 0.67 -46.62
N VAL A 31 11.01 1.70 -47.29
CA VAL A 31 10.45 2.88 -46.62
C VAL A 31 9.19 2.52 -45.82
N GLY A 32 8.31 1.69 -46.38
CA GLY A 32 7.13 1.19 -45.67
C GLY A 32 7.48 0.36 -44.43
N ALA A 33 8.47 -0.54 -44.54
CA ALA A 33 8.98 -1.32 -43.42
C ALA A 33 9.61 -0.43 -42.33
N TRP A 34 10.36 0.61 -42.72
CA TRP A 34 10.97 1.56 -41.78
C TRP A 34 9.92 2.39 -41.04
N GLN A 35 8.90 2.90 -41.74
CA GLN A 35 7.80 3.64 -41.13
C GLN A 35 6.97 2.75 -40.20
N GLY A 36 6.69 1.51 -40.61
CA GLY A 36 6.01 0.50 -39.78
C GLY A 36 6.80 0.16 -38.53
N ALA A 37 8.12 -0.03 -38.63
CA ALA A 37 8.99 -0.28 -37.47
C ALA A 37 9.02 0.90 -36.50
N LYS A 38 9.05 2.14 -36.99
CA LYS A 38 9.00 3.35 -36.15
C LYS A 38 7.67 3.48 -35.41
N LEU A 39 6.55 3.26 -36.10
CA LEU A 39 5.21 3.24 -35.49
C LEU A 39 5.08 2.12 -34.46
N GLY A 40 5.58 0.93 -34.78
CA GLY A 40 5.63 -0.22 -33.86
C GLY A 40 6.47 0.06 -32.62
N ALA A 41 7.63 0.67 -32.76
CA ALA A 41 8.51 1.04 -31.65
C ALA A 41 7.87 2.09 -30.73
N LEU A 42 7.22 3.12 -31.29
CA LEU A 42 6.50 4.12 -30.50
C LEU A 42 5.32 3.50 -29.73
N LYS A 43 4.56 2.60 -30.38
CA LYS A 43 3.46 1.87 -29.72
C LYS A 43 3.94 0.91 -28.65
N ALA A 44 5.08 0.26 -28.85
CA ALA A 44 5.70 -0.58 -27.82
C ALA A 44 6.14 0.25 -26.61
N VAL A 45 6.74 1.42 -26.83
CA VAL A 45 7.11 2.34 -25.74
C VAL A 45 5.88 2.84 -25.00
N GLU A 46 4.80 3.18 -25.71
CA GLU A 46 3.53 3.60 -25.11
C GLU A 46 2.91 2.46 -24.28
N ALA A 47 2.90 1.23 -24.80
CA ALA A 47 2.41 0.05 -24.09
C ALA A 47 3.24 -0.23 -22.81
N VAL A 48 4.56 -0.10 -22.88
CA VAL A 48 5.45 -0.26 -21.70
C VAL A 48 5.15 0.81 -20.64
N LYS A 49 4.89 2.05 -21.04
CA LYS A 49 4.52 3.12 -20.08
C LYS A 49 3.18 2.83 -19.41
N VAL A 50 2.16 2.50 -20.19
CA VAL A 50 0.83 2.14 -19.66
C VAL A 50 0.93 0.94 -18.72
N GLN A 51 1.74 -0.05 -19.07
CA GLN A 51 2.01 -1.20 -18.21
C GLN A 51 2.73 -0.80 -16.92
N ALA A 52 3.79 0.01 -17.00
CA ALA A 52 4.54 0.48 -15.83
C ALA A 52 3.64 1.30 -14.88
N ASP A 53 2.80 2.18 -15.42
CA ASP A 53 1.85 2.97 -14.62
C ASP A 53 0.82 2.06 -13.92
N ALA A 54 0.34 1.03 -14.61
CA ALA A 54 -0.59 0.05 -14.03
C ALA A 54 0.08 -0.79 -12.92
N GLU A 55 1.31 -1.24 -13.13
CA GLU A 55 2.12 -1.96 -12.14
C GLU A 55 2.41 -1.09 -10.92
N HIS A 56 2.80 0.18 -11.11
CA HIS A 56 3.01 1.13 -10.02
C HIS A 56 1.73 1.38 -9.22
N ALA A 57 0.58 1.52 -9.90
CA ALA A 57 -0.70 1.70 -9.22
C ALA A 57 -1.10 0.45 -8.41
N GLN A 58 -0.86 -0.75 -8.94
CA GLN A 58 -1.11 -2.00 -8.22
C GLN A 58 -0.20 -2.12 -7.00
N TRP A 59 1.10 -1.88 -7.18
CA TRP A 59 2.07 -1.91 -6.09
C TRP A 59 1.68 -0.94 -4.95
N ALA A 60 1.27 0.28 -5.28
CA ALA A 60 0.80 1.24 -4.28
C ALA A 60 -0.45 0.76 -3.52
N ARG A 61 -1.40 0.09 -4.22
CA ARG A 61 -2.59 -0.50 -3.58
C ARG A 61 -2.21 -1.62 -2.61
N GLU A 62 -1.29 -2.50 -3.01
CA GLU A 62 -0.80 -3.60 -2.17
C GLU A 62 -0.12 -3.09 -0.90
N HIS A 63 0.75 -2.07 -1.00
CA HIS A 63 1.39 -1.44 0.16
C HIS A 63 0.38 -0.77 1.10
N ARG A 64 -0.61 -0.07 0.56
CA ARG A 64 -1.69 0.51 1.36
C ARG A 64 -2.45 -0.55 2.14
N LYS A 65 -2.83 -1.65 1.48
CA LYS A 65 -3.53 -2.76 2.12
C LYS A 65 -2.67 -3.39 3.22
N ALA A 66 -1.39 -3.63 2.94
CA ALA A 66 -0.45 -4.17 3.92
C ALA A 66 -0.30 -3.25 5.14
N ALA A 67 -0.23 -1.94 4.95
CA ALA A 67 -0.16 -0.97 6.05
C ALA A 67 -1.40 -1.03 6.95
N TRP A 68 -2.61 -1.07 6.37
CA TRP A 68 -3.87 -1.22 7.12
C TRP A 68 -3.94 -2.53 7.90
N MET A 69 -3.57 -3.65 7.27
CA MET A 69 -3.56 -4.96 7.94
C MET A 69 -2.58 -4.98 9.11
N THR A 70 -1.36 -4.46 8.91
CA THR A 70 -0.35 -4.39 9.98
C THR A 70 -0.83 -3.55 11.15
N ALA A 71 -1.47 -2.40 10.88
CA ALA A 71 -2.03 -1.53 11.91
C ALA A 71 -3.18 -2.21 12.69
N LEU A 72 -4.05 -2.95 11.99
CA LEU A 72 -5.12 -3.73 12.61
C LEU A 72 -4.56 -4.82 13.53
N ASP A 73 -3.59 -5.59 13.07
CA ASP A 73 -2.97 -6.67 13.85
C ASP A 73 -2.32 -6.13 15.13
N ALA A 74 -1.53 -5.06 15.02
CA ALA A 74 -0.90 -4.40 16.17
C ALA A 74 -1.95 -3.87 17.17
N THR A 75 -3.03 -3.30 16.66
CA THR A 75 -4.11 -2.78 17.49
C THR A 75 -4.84 -3.91 18.24
N MET A 76 -5.16 -5.01 17.57
CA MET A 76 -5.82 -6.15 18.19
C MET A 76 -4.96 -6.77 19.30
N GLU A 77 -3.65 -6.90 19.09
CA GLU A 77 -2.74 -7.43 20.11
C GLU A 77 -2.71 -6.53 21.36
N ILE A 78 -2.64 -5.22 21.17
CA ILE A 78 -2.68 -4.24 22.27
C ILE A 78 -4.01 -4.27 23.02
N VAL A 79 -5.13 -4.27 22.31
CA VAL A 79 -6.47 -4.29 22.93
C VAL A 79 -6.68 -5.59 23.70
N GLY A 80 -6.20 -6.72 23.18
CA GLY A 80 -6.21 -8.00 23.90
C GLY A 80 -5.46 -7.92 25.22
N ALA A 81 -4.24 -7.39 25.21
CA ALA A 81 -3.43 -7.23 26.41
C ALA A 81 -4.02 -6.25 27.43
N LEU A 82 -4.59 -5.14 26.97
CA LEU A 82 -5.34 -4.20 27.82
C LEU A 82 -6.51 -4.91 28.51
N GLY A 83 -7.25 -5.75 27.79
CA GLY A 83 -8.36 -6.52 28.34
C GLY A 83 -7.91 -7.53 29.41
N GLU A 84 -6.81 -8.25 29.18
CA GLU A 84 -6.25 -9.17 30.18
C GLU A 84 -5.79 -8.44 31.45
N MET A 85 -5.23 -7.24 31.30
CA MET A 85 -4.85 -6.38 32.40
C MET A 85 -6.07 -5.87 33.18
N GLU A 86 -7.11 -5.41 32.48
CA GLU A 86 -8.36 -4.92 33.06
C GLU A 86 -9.03 -6.01 33.92
N VAL A 87 -9.09 -7.25 33.42
CA VAL A 87 -9.65 -8.40 34.16
C VAL A 87 -8.88 -8.66 35.45
N GLN A 88 -7.55 -8.56 35.43
CA GLN A 88 -6.72 -8.77 36.63
C GLN A 88 -6.91 -7.64 37.65
N LEU A 89 -6.91 -6.38 37.19
CA LEU A 89 -7.12 -5.21 38.04
C LEU A 89 -8.52 -5.21 38.67
N ALA A 90 -9.55 -5.57 37.91
CA ALA A 90 -10.92 -5.70 38.42
C ALA A 90 -11.06 -6.77 39.51
N GLN A 91 -10.18 -7.77 39.53
CA GLN A 91 -10.10 -8.81 40.56
C GLN A 91 -9.21 -8.41 41.75
N GLY A 92 -8.72 -7.17 41.79
CA GLY A 92 -7.80 -6.67 42.81
C GLY A 92 -6.42 -7.31 42.74
N ARG A 93 -6.04 -7.88 41.59
CA ARG A 93 -4.75 -8.52 41.38
C ARG A 93 -3.83 -7.56 40.64
N THR A 94 -2.58 -7.49 41.09
CA THR A 94 -1.52 -6.84 40.31
C THR A 94 -1.27 -7.64 39.03
N PRO A 95 -1.32 -7.01 37.85
CA PRO A 95 -1.08 -7.70 36.59
C PRO A 95 0.30 -8.35 36.56
N GLN A 96 0.41 -9.51 35.91
CA GLN A 96 1.69 -10.19 35.74
C GLN A 96 2.70 -9.31 34.98
N SER A 97 3.98 -9.42 35.33
CA SER A 97 5.08 -8.57 34.79
C SER A 97 5.15 -8.56 33.25
N GLY A 98 4.70 -9.63 32.59
CA GLY A 98 4.71 -9.74 31.13
C GLY A 98 3.83 -8.72 30.40
N ILE A 99 2.86 -8.10 31.06
CA ILE A 99 2.00 -7.08 30.43
C ILE A 99 2.80 -5.80 30.14
N ALA A 100 3.65 -5.36 31.07
CA ALA A 100 4.49 -4.18 30.86
C ALA A 100 5.49 -4.40 29.71
N ASP A 101 6.12 -5.58 29.66
CA ASP A 101 7.04 -5.96 28.58
C ASP A 101 6.33 -5.99 27.22
N LEU A 102 5.08 -6.45 27.20
CA LEU A 102 4.26 -6.51 26.01
C LEU A 102 3.86 -5.10 25.54
N PHE A 103 3.56 -4.14 26.43
CA PHE A 103 3.38 -2.74 26.04
C PHE A 103 4.63 -2.10 25.47
N VAL A 104 5.79 -2.33 26.11
CA VAL A 104 7.09 -1.84 25.62
C VAL A 104 7.37 -2.38 24.21
N ARG A 105 6.94 -3.61 23.91
CA ARG A 105 7.08 -4.20 22.58
C ARG A 105 6.07 -3.64 21.58
N LEU A 106 4.80 -3.50 21.96
CA LEU A 106 3.72 -3.19 21.01
C LEU A 106 3.53 -1.71 20.75
N GLN A 107 3.82 -0.83 21.70
CA GLN A 107 3.66 0.61 21.51
C GLN A 107 4.53 1.15 20.34
N PRO A 108 5.82 0.78 20.19
CA PRO A 108 6.60 1.18 19.03
C PRO A 108 6.09 0.58 17.72
N LEU A 109 5.53 -0.64 17.75
CA LEU A 109 4.95 -1.27 16.58
C LEU A 109 3.72 -0.49 16.11
N LEU A 110 2.80 -0.15 17.01
CA LEU A 110 1.63 0.65 16.68
C LEU A 110 2.02 2.05 16.16
N ALA A 111 3.01 2.70 16.79
CA ALA A 111 3.54 3.98 16.30
C ALA A 111 4.16 3.87 14.89
N THR A 112 4.87 2.76 14.61
CA THR A 112 5.43 2.49 13.29
C THR A 112 4.32 2.31 12.25
N THR A 113 3.23 1.63 12.61
CA THR A 113 2.09 1.45 11.70
C THR A 113 1.35 2.76 11.40
N ALA A 114 1.29 3.70 12.35
CA ALA A 114 0.77 5.04 12.10
C ALA A 114 1.62 5.80 11.07
N VAL A 115 2.96 5.67 11.14
CA VAL A 115 3.88 6.21 10.12
C VAL A 115 3.70 5.52 8.77
N GLN A 116 3.50 4.21 8.74
CA GLN A 116 3.24 3.51 7.47
C GLN A 116 1.92 3.98 6.84
N LEU A 117 0.89 4.21 7.64
CA LEU A 117 -0.38 4.76 7.18
C LEU A 117 -0.25 6.20 6.70
N SER A 118 0.62 7.03 7.28
CA SER A 118 0.84 8.40 6.76
C SER A 118 1.57 8.43 5.42
N VAL A 119 2.31 7.38 5.08
CA VAL A 119 3.00 7.26 3.79
C VAL A 119 2.10 6.64 2.72
N TRP A 120 1.33 5.60 3.07
CA TRP A 120 0.61 4.78 2.10
C TRP A 120 -0.91 4.91 2.16
N GLY A 121 -1.45 5.34 3.30
CA GLY A 121 -2.87 5.46 3.59
C GLY A 121 -3.42 6.86 3.35
N PRO A 122 -4.75 7.03 3.49
CA PRO A 122 -5.37 8.34 3.53
C PRO A 122 -5.05 9.06 4.85
N ASP A 123 -4.98 10.39 4.80
CA ASP A 123 -4.64 11.24 5.96
C ASP A 123 -5.54 10.94 7.17
N GLU A 124 -6.85 10.74 6.95
CA GLU A 124 -7.79 10.44 8.01
C GLU A 124 -7.48 9.11 8.72
N GLY A 125 -6.94 8.13 7.98
CA GLY A 125 -6.53 6.85 8.54
C GLY A 125 -5.27 6.97 9.39
N ALA A 126 -4.30 7.76 8.94
CA ALA A 126 -3.09 8.05 9.69
C ALA A 126 -3.39 8.83 10.97
N ASP A 127 -4.26 9.83 10.88
CA ASP A 127 -4.71 10.63 12.03
C ASP A 127 -5.44 9.76 13.06
N ALA A 128 -6.39 8.92 12.62
CA ALA A 128 -7.10 8.01 13.50
C ALA A 128 -6.17 6.99 14.18
N CYS A 129 -5.20 6.44 13.44
CA CYS A 129 -4.20 5.54 14.01
C CYS A 129 -3.30 6.26 15.03
N THR A 130 -2.89 7.50 14.74
CA THR A 130 -2.09 8.34 15.64
C THR A 130 -2.85 8.68 16.93
N ALA A 131 -4.14 9.05 16.81
CA ALA A 131 -5.01 9.27 17.96
C ALA A 131 -5.10 8.02 18.84
N LEU A 132 -5.27 6.85 18.21
CA LEU A 132 -5.31 5.56 18.89
C LEU A 132 -3.99 5.23 19.61
N VAL A 133 -2.83 5.49 19.00
CA VAL A 133 -1.52 5.38 19.67
C VAL A 133 -1.48 6.24 20.93
N GLY A 134 -1.95 7.48 20.83
CA GLY A 134 -2.00 8.43 21.92
C GLY A 134 -2.88 7.95 23.08
N SER A 135 -4.10 7.48 22.78
CA SER A 135 -5.05 7.03 23.80
C SER A 135 -4.66 5.68 24.43
N VAL A 136 -4.09 4.74 23.66
CA VAL A 136 -3.46 3.53 24.20
C VAL A 136 -2.35 3.89 25.18
N GLY A 137 -1.45 4.81 24.80
CA GLY A 137 -0.36 5.25 25.67
C GLY A 137 -0.86 5.92 26.95
N ALA A 138 -1.95 6.71 26.86
CA ALA A 138 -2.58 7.32 28.02
C ALA A 138 -3.22 6.26 28.95
N GLN A 139 -3.91 5.28 28.39
CA GLN A 139 -4.51 4.19 29.16
C GLN A 139 -3.46 3.35 29.88
N PHE A 140 -2.34 3.04 29.21
CA PHE A 140 -1.24 2.29 29.83
C PHE A 140 -0.59 3.05 30.99
N ARG A 141 -0.34 4.36 30.84
CA ARG A 141 0.17 5.20 31.94
C ARG A 141 -0.80 5.20 33.13
N ALA A 142 -2.09 5.44 32.87
CA ALA A 142 -3.10 5.44 33.93
C ALA A 142 -3.22 4.07 34.62
N ALA A 143 -3.07 2.96 33.88
CA ALA A 143 -3.03 1.63 34.46
C ALA A 143 -1.80 1.42 35.35
N THR A 144 -0.63 1.91 34.92
CA THR A 144 0.61 1.83 35.71
C THR A 144 0.47 2.61 37.01
N ASP A 145 -0.07 3.83 36.96
CA ASP A 145 -0.33 4.65 38.14
C ASP A 145 -1.33 3.96 39.09
N TRP A 146 -2.34 3.28 38.54
CA TRP A 146 -3.31 2.52 39.33
C TRP A 146 -2.67 1.30 40.02
N ILE A 147 -1.83 0.56 39.28
CA ILE A 147 -1.06 -0.57 39.82
C ILE A 147 -0.15 -0.12 40.97
N GLU A 148 0.57 0.99 40.78
CA GLU A 148 1.47 1.54 41.79
C GLU A 148 0.69 1.98 43.05
N ALA A 149 -0.45 2.66 42.87
CA ALA A 149 -1.30 3.06 44.00
C ALA A 149 -1.82 1.84 44.80
N ILE A 150 -2.22 0.76 44.13
CA ILE A 150 -2.60 -0.50 44.80
C ILE A 150 -1.39 -1.09 45.54
N GLY A 151 -0.24 -1.18 44.88
CA GLY A 151 0.98 -1.78 45.42
C GLY A 151 1.52 -1.05 46.66
N GLU A 152 1.36 0.27 46.72
CA GLU A 152 1.75 1.12 47.84
C GLU A 152 0.68 1.24 48.93
N GLY A 153 -0.49 0.62 48.74
CA GLY A 153 -1.63 0.72 49.66
C GLY A 153 -2.22 2.13 49.75
N ARG A 154 -2.01 2.97 48.71
CA ARG A 154 -2.62 4.30 48.59
C ARG A 154 -4.08 4.19 48.18
N ASP A 155 -4.82 5.29 48.37
CA ASP A 155 -6.13 5.43 47.76
C ASP A 155 -5.99 5.34 46.23
N SER A 156 -6.68 4.36 45.64
CA SER A 156 -6.66 4.06 44.21
C SER A 156 -7.85 4.67 43.45
N SER A 157 -8.74 5.40 44.13
CA SER A 157 -9.94 5.99 43.51
C SER A 157 -9.62 6.94 42.34
N VAL A 158 -8.62 7.81 42.51
CA VAL A 158 -8.20 8.77 41.48
C VAL A 158 -7.50 8.09 40.29
N PRO A 159 -6.46 7.24 40.50
CA PRO A 159 -5.86 6.48 39.40
C PRO A 159 -6.85 5.59 38.65
N GLN A 160 -7.79 4.95 39.35
CA GLN A 160 -8.84 4.15 38.74
C GLN A 160 -9.75 5.00 37.84
N ALA A 161 -10.19 6.17 38.31
CA ALA A 161 -11.00 7.08 37.50
C ALA A 161 -10.23 7.58 36.25
N ALA A 162 -8.94 7.87 36.38
CA ALA A 162 -8.08 8.24 35.26
C ALA A 162 -7.96 7.11 34.23
N TYR A 163 -7.82 5.86 34.68
CA TYR A 163 -7.80 4.68 33.82
C TYR A 163 -9.11 4.54 33.04
N LEU A 164 -10.26 4.64 33.71
CA LEU A 164 -11.56 4.53 33.06
C LEU A 164 -11.80 5.63 32.02
N ALA A 165 -11.36 6.87 32.30
CA ALA A 165 -11.45 7.96 31.34
C ALA A 165 -10.55 7.71 30.10
N ALA A 166 -9.34 7.21 30.31
CA ALA A 166 -8.41 6.88 29.23
C ALA A 166 -8.91 5.69 28.39
N ASP A 167 -9.49 4.67 29.01
CA ASP A 167 -10.10 3.54 28.31
C ASP A 167 -11.28 3.97 27.44
N GLU A 168 -12.17 4.81 27.97
CA GLU A 168 -13.29 5.35 27.20
C GLU A 168 -12.81 6.15 25.97
N GLN A 169 -11.79 6.99 26.13
CA GLN A 169 -11.19 7.70 25.01
C GLN A 169 -10.60 6.72 23.98
N ARG A 170 -9.86 5.71 24.45
CA ARG A 170 -9.29 4.68 23.57
C ARG A 170 -10.36 3.84 22.87
N ARG A 171 -11.52 3.57 23.50
CA ARG A 171 -12.66 2.92 22.84
C ARG A 171 -13.16 3.74 21.65
N ARG A 172 -13.31 5.05 21.81
CA ARG A 172 -13.77 5.95 20.74
C ARG A 172 -12.78 6.01 19.58
N ASP A 173 -11.50 6.16 19.89
CA ASP A 173 -10.45 6.21 18.86
C ASP A 173 -10.35 4.88 18.12
N TYR A 174 -10.46 3.76 18.85
CA TYR A 174 -10.49 2.42 18.27
C TYR A 174 -11.69 2.23 17.32
N THR A 175 -12.90 2.62 17.74
CA THR A 175 -14.08 2.54 16.88
C THR A 175 -13.91 3.35 15.59
N THR A 176 -13.38 4.57 15.70
CA THR A 176 -13.09 5.43 14.54
C THR A 176 -12.09 4.76 13.61
N PHE A 177 -10.98 4.25 14.16
CA PHE A 177 -9.95 3.56 13.41
C PHE A 177 -10.48 2.32 12.69
N ILE A 178 -11.24 1.45 13.37
CA ILE A 178 -11.84 0.24 12.78
C ILE A 178 -12.83 0.59 11.66
N ALA A 179 -13.62 1.65 11.82
CA ALA A 179 -14.55 2.09 10.78
C ALA A 179 -13.81 2.51 9.49
N LEU A 180 -12.75 3.30 9.64
CA LEU A 180 -11.90 3.74 8.52
C LEU A 180 -11.16 2.56 7.87
N ALA A 181 -10.56 1.69 8.68
CA ALA A 181 -9.87 0.50 8.20
C ALA A 181 -10.82 -0.41 7.39
N SER A 182 -12.03 -0.61 7.90
CA SER A 182 -13.06 -1.44 7.24
C SER A 182 -13.52 -0.85 5.91
N SER A 183 -13.67 0.47 5.82
CA SER A 183 -13.98 1.14 4.55
C SER A 183 -12.82 1.00 3.58
N ALA A 184 -11.60 1.35 4.00
CA ALA A 184 -10.41 1.32 3.15
C ALA A 184 -10.12 -0.07 2.58
N LEU A 185 -10.33 -1.13 3.36
CA LEU A 185 -10.12 -2.51 2.92
C LEU A 185 -11.24 -3.03 2.02
N ARG A 186 -12.46 -2.51 2.16
CA ARG A 186 -13.59 -2.85 1.26
C ARG A 186 -13.46 -2.15 -0.09
N ASP A 187 -12.99 -0.91 -0.07
CA ASP A 187 -12.90 -0.03 -1.23
C ASP A 187 -11.57 -0.19 -1.99
N SER A 188 -10.77 -1.20 -1.64
CA SER A 188 -9.53 -1.59 -2.35
C SER A 188 -9.81 -2.80 -3.28
N PRO A 189 -10.34 -2.59 -4.51
CA PRO A 189 -10.43 -3.63 -5.52
C PRO A 189 -9.06 -4.00 -6.12
#